data_AF-A0A6A6EMX8-F1
#
_entry.id   AF-A0A6A6EMX8-F1
#
_cell.length_a   1.000
_cell.length_b   1.000
_cell.length_c   1.000
_cell.angle_alpha   90.00
_cell.angle_beta   90.00
_cell.angle_gamma   90.00
#
_symmetry.space_group_name_H-M   'P 1'
#
loop_
_entity.id
_entity.type
_entity.pdbx_description
1 polymer ?
#
loop_
_entity_poly.entity_id
_entity_poly.type
_entity_poly.pdbx_seq_one_letter_code
_entity_poly.pdbx_strand_id
1 'polypeptide(L)'
;MSQKPKSGSLNWAIILSFDDGVEWVFRSPRTHYGLDEETAGVLLASEAATLKYIRKHSSIPVPEVYSYSSTRLNEIGVPFILMSKAHGSPLGTRTWHSQLHDIPNSSIPRPCLTLKEKKKVMRQLGEITSQLSCLRFDKIGSLFEEEGCYSVKTCLSPGLLLHGRHTLKDIPRGPFFRESDYFRSLISALLLHIQCLPLEHHAFFAPVPVPAEYNSYASYLSATDRWNDFITVGSKIDSSKNRLDYFITGRLLEGMIPSLTTELNAFASTFGDGFPICHPDLSASNIFVDDDCNITCIIDWAFSSTVPIATLLMTPGLPHPRNETEPSLISPFRAGFTDHFNWEDSKMIPLASWEATRKVWLFTRLVNFDALQDYNHFTELYAIVYKQRVTDIPALFREQYVETAVSNMAKILAADDQTPSDIKRGEDAYFSNVGLQRHALSRKLTIAAALGRGFVADRKLWHWIENALA
;
A
#
# COMPACT_ATOMS: atom_id res chain seq x y z
N MET A 1 25.53 29.14 -0.22
CA MET A 1 24.22 28.72 0.30
C MET A 1 24.31 27.27 0.75
N SER A 2 23.95 26.98 2.00
CA SER A 2 24.12 25.67 2.66
C SER A 2 22.78 25.02 2.99
N GLN A 3 21.80 25.10 2.10
CA GLN A 3 20.51 24.47 2.32
C GLN A 3 20.66 22.96 2.22
N LYS A 4 20.42 22.24 3.32
CA LYS A 4 20.34 20.78 3.30
C LYS A 4 19.05 20.39 2.56
N PRO A 5 19.11 19.58 1.49
CA PRO A 5 17.92 19.12 0.80
C PRO A 5 16.96 18.42 1.75
N LYS A 6 15.67 18.68 1.59
CA LYS A 6 14.63 17.84 2.16
C LYS A 6 14.66 16.50 1.43
N SER A 7 14.41 15.41 2.14
CA SER A 7 14.44 14.07 1.55
C SER A 7 13.21 13.28 1.98
N GLY A 8 12.55 12.67 1.01
CA GLY A 8 11.54 11.64 1.21
C GLY A 8 12.11 10.25 0.89
N SER A 9 11.22 9.28 0.72
CA SER A 9 11.57 7.91 0.32
C SER A 9 12.22 7.87 -1.07
N LEU A 10 11.53 8.44 -2.06
CA LEU A 10 11.89 8.32 -3.49
C LEU A 10 12.50 9.59 -4.09
N ASN A 11 12.30 10.74 -3.46
CA ASN A 11 12.70 12.04 -4.01
C ASN A 11 13.49 12.86 -2.99
N TRP A 12 14.34 13.75 -3.49
CA TRP A 12 14.88 14.87 -2.72
C TRP A 12 14.33 16.18 -3.27
N ALA A 13 14.26 17.20 -2.43
CA ALA A 13 13.72 18.50 -2.79
C ALA A 13 14.51 19.65 -2.14
N ILE A 14 14.61 20.77 -2.86
CA ILE A 14 15.11 22.04 -2.36
C ILE A 14 14.05 23.12 -2.55
N ILE A 15 14.07 24.12 -1.67
CA ILE A 15 13.17 25.27 -1.76
C ILE A 15 13.97 26.43 -2.35
N LEU A 16 13.49 26.95 -3.47
CA LEU A 16 14.03 28.13 -4.12
C LEU A 16 13.22 29.34 -3.63
N SER A 17 13.89 30.31 -3.04
CA SER A 17 13.27 31.55 -2.56
C SER A 17 13.73 32.71 -3.44
N PHE A 18 12.78 33.47 -3.98
CA PHE A 18 13.02 34.63 -4.82
C PHE A 18 12.96 35.93 -4.01
N ASP A 19 13.53 37.01 -4.54
CA ASP A 19 13.62 38.31 -3.84
C ASP A 19 12.26 38.95 -3.55
N ASP A 20 11.22 38.56 -4.30
CA ASP A 20 9.82 38.98 -4.10
C ASP A 20 9.09 38.16 -3.02
N GLY A 21 9.79 37.21 -2.38
CA GLY A 21 9.25 36.32 -1.35
C GLY A 21 8.49 35.11 -1.90
N VAL A 22 8.39 34.94 -3.22
CA VAL A 22 7.82 33.72 -3.82
C VAL A 22 8.76 32.55 -3.55
N GLU A 23 8.18 31.38 -3.26
CA GLU A 23 8.93 30.15 -3.04
C GLU A 23 8.49 29.04 -3.99
N TRP A 24 9.46 28.41 -4.63
CA TRP A 24 9.27 27.23 -5.49
C TRP A 24 9.93 26.00 -4.88
N VAL A 25 9.50 24.83 -5.33
CA VAL A 25 10.09 23.54 -5.00
C VAL A 25 10.71 22.95 -6.25
N PHE A 26 12.00 22.67 -6.18
CA PHE A 26 12.68 21.81 -7.14
C PHE A 26 12.77 20.42 -6.53
N ARG A 27 12.21 19.40 -7.20
CA ARG A 27 12.21 18.02 -6.75
C ARG A 27 12.82 17.11 -7.81
N SER A 28 13.63 16.15 -7.38
CA SER A 28 14.28 15.18 -8.27
C SER A 28 14.30 13.78 -7.64
N PRO A 29 14.23 12.70 -8.45
CA PRO A 29 14.31 11.33 -7.96
C PRO A 29 15.64 11.00 -7.30
N ARG A 30 15.60 10.09 -6.33
CA ARG A 30 16.80 9.47 -5.73
C ARG A 30 17.18 8.27 -6.59
N THR A 31 18.43 8.24 -7.05
CA THR A 31 18.96 7.21 -7.96
C THR A 31 19.32 5.88 -7.26
N HIS A 32 19.21 5.80 -5.94
CA HIS A 32 19.71 4.67 -5.15
C HIS A 32 18.62 3.88 -4.41
N TYR A 33 17.35 4.29 -4.49
CA TYR A 33 16.26 3.66 -3.73
C TYR A 33 15.15 3.19 -4.67
N GLY A 34 15.18 1.90 -4.98
CA GLY A 34 14.01 1.10 -5.36
C GLY A 34 13.56 1.14 -6.82
N LEU A 35 13.97 2.12 -7.63
CA LEU A 35 13.65 2.19 -9.06
C LEU A 35 14.89 2.57 -9.87
N ASP A 36 15.04 1.98 -11.06
CA ASP A 36 16.03 2.42 -12.03
C ASP A 36 15.70 3.83 -12.57
N GLU A 37 16.69 4.47 -13.17
CA GLU A 37 16.59 5.86 -13.62
C GLU A 37 15.53 6.07 -14.70
N GLU A 38 15.35 5.12 -15.62
CA GLU A 38 14.37 5.21 -16.68
C GLU A 38 12.95 5.13 -16.10
N THR A 39 12.70 4.15 -15.24
CA THR A 39 11.41 4.00 -14.54
C THR A 39 11.09 5.24 -13.69
N ALA A 40 12.07 5.78 -12.97
CA ALA A 40 11.90 7.00 -12.18
C ALA A 40 11.57 8.22 -13.05
N GLY A 41 12.20 8.35 -14.23
CA GLY A 41 11.91 9.40 -15.20
C GLY A 41 10.49 9.31 -15.77
N VAL A 42 10.03 8.10 -16.10
CA VAL A 42 8.67 7.85 -16.60
C VAL A 42 7.62 8.20 -15.53
N LEU A 43 7.85 7.81 -14.27
CA LEU A 43 7.01 8.20 -13.13
C LEU A 43 6.94 9.71 -12.94
N LEU A 44 8.07 10.40 -13.06
CA LEU A 44 8.15 11.85 -12.95
C LEU A 44 7.33 12.54 -14.05
N ALA A 45 7.45 12.11 -15.30
CA ALA A 45 6.64 12.65 -16.40
C ALA A 45 5.14 12.46 -16.14
N SER A 46 4.75 11.28 -15.66
CA SER A 46 3.36 10.97 -15.36
C SER A 46 2.80 11.80 -14.21
N GLU A 47 3.61 12.03 -13.17
CA GLU A 47 3.23 12.88 -12.05
C GLU A 47 3.02 14.34 -12.49
N ALA A 48 3.95 14.88 -13.30
CA ALA A 48 3.83 16.23 -13.82
C ALA A 48 2.56 16.40 -14.67
N ALA A 49 2.27 15.42 -15.54
CA ALA A 49 1.03 15.40 -16.33
C ALA A 49 -0.21 15.36 -15.43
N THR A 50 -0.21 14.53 -14.39
CA THR A 50 -1.34 14.39 -13.46
C THR A 50 -1.61 15.68 -12.69
N LEU A 51 -0.55 16.33 -12.16
CA LEU A 51 -0.67 17.61 -11.46
C LEU A 51 -1.29 18.70 -12.37
N LYS A 52 -0.78 18.83 -13.60
CA LYS A 52 -1.30 19.79 -14.57
C LYS A 52 -2.77 19.51 -14.92
N TYR A 53 -3.12 18.25 -15.14
CA TYR A 53 -4.49 17.86 -15.47
C TYR A 53 -5.47 18.16 -14.34
N ILE A 54 -5.15 17.75 -13.11
CA ILE A 54 -6.00 17.99 -11.93
C ILE A 54 -6.21 19.48 -11.70
N ARG A 55 -5.14 20.29 -11.77
CA ARG A 55 -5.23 21.74 -11.61
C ARG A 55 -6.11 22.39 -12.68
N LYS A 56 -6.06 21.90 -13.92
CA LYS A 56 -6.85 22.43 -15.05
C LYS A 56 -8.32 22.04 -14.98
N HIS A 57 -8.64 20.87 -14.43
CA HIS A 57 -9.97 20.24 -14.53
C HIS A 57 -10.71 20.09 -13.19
N SER A 58 -10.17 20.62 -12.09
CA SER A 58 -10.83 20.56 -10.78
C SER A 58 -10.44 21.76 -9.91
N SER A 59 -11.09 21.88 -8.75
CA SER A 59 -10.71 22.84 -7.70
C SER A 59 -9.78 22.24 -6.63
N ILE A 60 -9.33 20.99 -6.84
CA ILE A 60 -8.45 20.30 -5.88
C ILE A 60 -7.14 21.09 -5.77
N PRO A 61 -6.72 21.47 -4.55
CA PRO A 61 -5.50 22.24 -4.39
C PRO A 61 -4.29 21.32 -4.60
N VAL A 62 -3.58 21.49 -5.70
CA VAL A 62 -2.33 20.79 -6.03
C VAL A 62 -1.24 21.78 -6.44
N PRO A 63 0.06 21.42 -6.33
CA PRO A 63 1.15 22.27 -6.81
C PRO A 63 1.01 22.64 -8.28
N GLU A 64 1.41 23.87 -8.62
CA GLU A 64 1.50 24.32 -10.01
C GLU A 64 2.85 23.90 -10.59
N VAL A 65 2.84 23.10 -11.65
CA VAL A 65 4.05 22.69 -12.35
C VAL A 65 4.50 23.79 -13.31
N TYR A 66 5.65 24.40 -13.05
CA TYR A 66 6.25 25.42 -13.91
C TYR A 66 7.06 24.81 -15.05
N SER A 67 7.84 23.76 -14.74
CA SER A 67 8.67 23.05 -15.72
C SER A 67 9.03 21.66 -15.19
N TYR A 68 9.31 20.72 -16.08
CA TYR A 68 9.84 19.41 -15.70
C TYR A 68 10.74 18.83 -16.81
N SER A 69 11.65 17.95 -16.43
CA SER A 69 12.39 17.09 -17.35
C SER A 69 12.45 15.68 -16.77
N SER A 70 12.07 14.68 -17.57
CA SER A 70 12.06 13.27 -17.16
C SER A 70 13.38 12.55 -17.41
N THR A 71 14.36 13.20 -18.05
CA THR A 71 15.65 12.59 -18.39
C THR A 71 16.79 13.48 -17.89
N ARG A 72 18.01 12.96 -17.87
CA ARG A 72 19.22 13.78 -17.63
C ARG A 72 19.66 14.64 -18.80
N LEU A 73 19.05 14.46 -19.97
CA LEU A 73 19.38 15.20 -21.18
C LEU A 73 18.77 16.61 -21.11
N ASN A 74 19.18 17.37 -20.09
CA ASN A 74 18.77 18.75 -19.82
C ASN A 74 19.95 19.49 -19.16
N GLU A 75 19.87 20.83 -19.12
CA GLU A 75 20.97 21.69 -18.65
C GLU A 75 21.37 21.48 -17.18
N ILE A 76 20.48 20.92 -16.35
CA ILE A 76 20.71 20.64 -14.93
C ILE A 76 21.38 19.27 -14.72
N GLY A 77 21.25 18.35 -15.68
CA GLY A 77 21.88 17.02 -15.63
C GLY A 77 21.18 16.00 -14.72
N VAL A 78 19.98 16.30 -14.23
CA VAL A 78 19.12 15.39 -13.45
C VAL A 78 17.65 15.53 -13.88
N PRO A 79 16.83 14.47 -13.82
CA PRO A 79 15.38 14.60 -13.95
C PRO A 79 14.81 15.46 -12.82
N PHE A 80 13.82 16.30 -13.10
CA PHE A 80 13.25 17.20 -12.10
C PHE A 80 11.81 17.61 -12.41
N ILE A 81 11.07 18.00 -11.36
CA ILE A 81 9.87 18.83 -11.45
C ILE A 81 10.14 20.12 -10.66
N LEU A 82 9.91 21.25 -11.31
CA LEU A 82 9.92 22.58 -10.71
C LEU A 82 8.46 23.04 -10.56
N MET A 83 8.04 23.31 -9.34
CA MET A 83 6.64 23.60 -9.03
C MET A 83 6.46 24.61 -7.89
N SER A 84 5.24 25.10 -7.70
CA SER A 84 4.92 25.98 -6.56
C SER A 84 5.08 25.24 -5.22
N LYS A 85 5.44 25.98 -4.16
CA LYS A 85 5.48 25.43 -2.80
C LYS A 85 4.08 25.31 -2.22
N ALA A 86 3.76 24.16 -1.63
CA ALA A 86 2.51 23.95 -0.91
C ALA A 86 2.42 24.88 0.33
N HIS A 87 1.28 25.54 0.49
CA HIS A 87 0.98 26.39 1.65
C HIS A 87 0.58 25.56 2.87
N GLY A 88 0.82 26.08 4.07
CA GLY A 88 0.52 25.40 5.33
C GLY A 88 1.61 24.41 5.74
N SER A 89 1.22 23.36 6.47
CA SER A 89 2.14 22.33 6.98
C SER A 89 1.60 20.94 6.68
N PRO A 90 2.47 19.92 6.49
CA PRO A 90 2.03 18.54 6.38
C PRO A 90 1.21 18.14 7.60
N LEU A 91 0.07 17.50 7.40
CA LEU A 91 -0.79 16.97 8.47
C LEU A 91 -0.02 16.04 9.41
N GLY A 92 0.99 15.32 8.90
CA GLY A 92 1.89 14.45 9.67
C GLY A 92 2.78 15.17 10.68
N THR A 93 2.84 16.52 10.66
CA THR A 93 3.42 17.31 11.76
C THR A 93 2.57 17.26 13.03
N ARG A 94 1.30 16.88 12.92
CA ARG A 94 0.36 16.62 14.01
C ARG A 94 0.22 15.11 14.22
N THR A 95 -0.05 14.70 15.45
CA THR A 95 -0.25 13.30 15.79
C THR A 95 -1.68 12.88 15.44
N TRP A 96 -1.84 11.83 14.61
CA TRP A 96 -3.15 11.28 14.27
C TRP A 96 -3.69 10.37 15.37
N HIS A 97 -2.89 9.41 15.86
CA HIS A 97 -3.29 8.53 16.96
C HIS A 97 -2.61 8.99 18.25
N SER A 98 -3.35 9.20 19.33
CA SER A 98 -2.75 9.37 20.66
C SER A 98 -1.80 8.19 20.89
N GLN A 99 -0.52 8.46 21.18
CA GLN A 99 0.51 7.42 21.27
C GLN A 99 0.01 6.26 22.13
N LEU A 100 -0.19 5.11 21.51
CA LEU A 100 -0.51 3.87 22.21
C LEU A 100 0.78 3.41 22.89
N HIS A 101 0.87 3.71 24.18
CA HIS A 101 1.92 3.31 25.12
C HIS A 101 3.32 3.91 24.87
N ASP A 102 4.05 4.09 25.97
CA ASP A 102 5.35 4.75 26.07
C ASP A 102 6.37 4.17 25.08
N ILE A 103 6.50 4.78 23.90
CA ILE A 103 7.67 4.57 23.03
C ILE A 103 8.83 5.31 23.70
N PRO A 104 9.87 4.63 24.22
CA PRO A 104 11.01 5.30 24.80
C PRO A 104 11.68 6.17 23.73
N ASN A 105 11.91 7.46 24.02
CA ASN A 105 12.65 8.41 23.17
C ASN A 105 11.99 8.93 21.87
N SER A 106 10.66 8.96 21.76
CA SER A 106 10.02 9.76 20.68
C SER A 106 10.06 11.26 21.03
N SER A 107 11.07 11.95 20.48
CA SER A 107 11.32 13.39 20.62
C SER A 107 10.19 14.30 20.09
N ILE A 108 9.97 15.41 20.81
CA ILE A 108 9.05 16.55 20.60
C ILE A 108 7.55 16.18 20.68
N PRO A 109 6.79 16.71 21.65
CA PRO A 109 5.33 16.58 21.69
C PRO A 109 4.74 17.21 20.43
N ARG A 110 4.21 16.38 19.52
CA ARG A 110 3.40 16.87 18.40
C ARG A 110 1.96 17.04 18.88
N PRO A 111 1.30 18.16 18.56
CA PRO A 111 -0.11 18.34 18.93
C PRO A 111 -0.94 17.22 18.33
N CYS A 112 -1.78 16.58 19.14
CA CYS A 112 -2.68 15.52 18.69
C CYS A 112 -3.95 16.14 18.12
N LEU A 113 -4.38 15.65 16.96
CA LEU A 113 -5.64 16.07 16.37
C LEU A 113 -6.81 15.59 17.23
N THR A 114 -7.71 16.50 17.54
CA THR A 114 -9.00 16.19 18.15
C THR A 114 -9.88 15.41 17.17
N LEU A 115 -10.87 14.68 17.70
CA LEU A 115 -11.84 13.99 16.84
C LEU A 115 -12.57 14.95 15.90
N LYS A 116 -12.85 16.19 16.33
CA LYS A 116 -13.50 17.21 15.50
C LYS A 116 -12.64 17.58 14.29
N GLU A 117 -11.34 17.81 14.51
CA GLU A 117 -10.39 18.12 13.43
C GLU A 117 -10.21 16.93 12.49
N LYS A 118 -10.06 15.70 13.01
CA LYS A 118 -10.02 14.48 12.18
C LYS A 118 -11.25 14.38 11.28
N LYS A 119 -12.45 14.54 11.85
CA LYS A 119 -13.71 14.51 11.09
C LYS A 119 -13.76 15.61 10.02
N LYS A 120 -13.26 16.81 10.32
CA LYS A 120 -13.16 17.93 9.37
C LYS A 120 -12.22 17.59 8.20
N VAL A 121 -11.05 17.04 8.48
CA VAL A 121 -10.11 16.59 7.43
C VAL A 121 -10.75 15.50 6.57
N MET A 122 -11.34 14.49 7.18
CA MET A 122 -11.98 13.39 6.45
C MET A 122 -13.12 13.86 5.56
N ARG A 123 -13.92 14.84 6.00
CA ARG A 123 -14.99 15.43 5.17
C ARG A 123 -14.41 16.12 3.92
N GLN A 124 -13.36 16.92 4.07
CA GLN A 124 -12.67 17.55 2.93
C GLN A 124 -12.03 16.52 1.99
N LEU A 125 -11.45 15.45 2.53
CA LEU A 125 -10.97 14.34 1.69
C LEU A 125 -12.10 13.69 0.90
N GLY A 126 -13.29 13.54 1.49
CA GLY A 126 -14.48 13.09 0.77
C GLY A 126 -14.86 14.01 -0.39
N GLU A 127 -14.85 15.33 -0.16
CA GLU A 127 -15.11 16.35 -1.19
C GLU A 127 -14.07 16.28 -2.33
N ILE A 128 -12.78 16.12 -2.00
CA ILE A 128 -11.69 15.93 -2.98
C ILE A 128 -11.89 14.63 -3.78
N THR A 129 -12.19 13.52 -3.11
CA THR A 129 -12.46 12.23 -3.75
C THR A 129 -13.67 12.32 -4.69
N SER A 130 -14.70 13.12 -4.35
CA SER A 130 -15.83 13.38 -5.24
C SER A 130 -15.39 14.07 -6.53
N GLN A 131 -14.55 15.11 -6.45
CA GLN A 131 -14.00 15.77 -7.63
C GLN A 131 -13.16 14.82 -8.49
N LEU A 132 -12.29 14.01 -7.86
CA LEU A 132 -11.51 12.99 -8.56
C LEU A 132 -12.39 11.95 -9.27
N SER A 133 -13.55 11.63 -8.70
CA SER A 133 -14.49 10.67 -9.29
C SER A 133 -15.06 11.13 -10.62
N CYS A 134 -15.03 12.44 -10.89
CA CYS A 134 -15.45 13.06 -12.15
C CYS A 134 -14.31 13.14 -13.19
N LEU A 135 -13.05 13.01 -12.77
CA LEU A 135 -11.87 13.04 -13.66
C LEU A 135 -11.62 11.66 -14.27
N ARG A 136 -12.34 11.33 -15.34
CA ARG A 136 -12.48 9.96 -15.87
C ARG A 136 -11.85 9.76 -17.25
N PHE A 137 -11.31 8.56 -17.45
CA PHE A 137 -10.71 8.11 -18.71
C PHE A 137 -11.20 6.72 -19.09
N ASP A 138 -11.14 6.37 -20.37
CA ASP A 138 -11.63 5.10 -20.92
C ASP A 138 -10.81 3.86 -20.48
N LYS A 139 -9.62 4.06 -19.91
CA LYS A 139 -8.68 2.99 -19.51
C LYS A 139 -8.13 3.21 -18.10
N ILE A 140 -7.68 2.11 -17.50
CA ILE A 140 -6.89 2.06 -16.25
C ILE A 140 -5.40 2.13 -16.61
N GLY A 141 -4.70 3.12 -16.08
CA GLY A 141 -3.27 3.33 -16.31
C GLY A 141 -2.80 4.69 -15.78
N SER A 142 -1.55 5.05 -16.03
CA SER A 142 -1.01 6.34 -15.61
C SER A 142 -1.16 7.39 -16.71
N LEU A 143 -1.32 8.65 -16.31
CA LEU A 143 -1.57 9.76 -17.22
C LEU A 143 -0.25 10.29 -17.78
N PHE A 144 -0.21 10.61 -19.07
CA PHE A 144 0.91 11.24 -19.75
C PHE A 144 0.43 12.43 -20.58
N GLU A 145 1.30 13.42 -20.74
CA GLU A 145 1.05 14.63 -21.53
C GLU A 145 1.97 14.66 -22.76
N GLU A 146 1.39 14.80 -23.95
CA GLU A 146 2.11 14.99 -25.21
C GLU A 146 1.44 16.15 -25.96
N GLU A 147 2.19 17.20 -26.27
CA GLU A 147 1.69 18.39 -26.99
C GLU A 147 0.42 19.03 -26.35
N GLY A 148 0.31 18.96 -25.01
CA GLY A 148 -0.83 19.48 -24.25
C GLY A 148 -2.07 18.57 -24.25
N CYS A 149 -2.02 17.43 -24.92
CA CYS A 149 -3.03 16.38 -24.89
C CYS A 149 -2.69 15.33 -23.82
N TYR A 150 -3.71 14.84 -23.12
CA TYR A 150 -3.55 13.86 -22.06
C TYR A 150 -4.04 12.48 -22.50
N SER A 151 -3.24 11.45 -22.24
CA SER A 151 -3.59 10.07 -22.56
C SER A 151 -3.17 9.11 -21.45
N VAL A 152 -3.97 8.05 -21.26
CA VAL A 152 -3.65 6.96 -20.32
C VAL A 152 -2.81 5.91 -21.03
N LYS A 153 -1.63 5.62 -20.49
CA LYS A 153 -0.68 4.62 -21.02
C LYS A 153 -0.41 3.53 -19.98
N THR A 154 0.84 3.08 -19.85
CA THR A 154 1.25 2.08 -18.87
C THR A 154 0.81 2.48 -17.45
N CYS A 155 0.42 1.48 -16.65
CA CYS A 155 0.00 1.62 -15.28
C CYS A 155 1.24 1.52 -14.37
N LEU A 156 1.60 2.67 -13.81
CA LEU A 156 2.72 2.83 -12.90
C LEU A 156 2.27 2.68 -11.44
N SER A 157 1.23 1.87 -11.16
CA SER A 157 0.75 1.71 -9.78
C SER A 157 1.80 1.05 -8.87
N PRO A 158 1.80 1.32 -7.54
CA PRO A 158 2.82 0.79 -6.64
C PRO A 158 2.96 -0.74 -6.68
N GLY A 159 1.83 -1.46 -6.74
CA GLY A 159 1.81 -2.93 -6.81
C GLY A 159 2.47 -3.51 -8.07
N LEU A 160 2.66 -2.70 -9.11
CA LEU A 160 3.31 -3.12 -10.34
C LEU A 160 4.80 -2.79 -10.38
N LEU A 161 5.26 -1.78 -9.63
CA LEU A 161 6.63 -1.26 -9.74
C LEU A 161 7.50 -1.44 -8.48
N LEU A 162 6.91 -1.25 -7.31
CA LEU A 162 7.64 -1.29 -6.04
C LEU A 162 8.12 -2.71 -5.71
N HIS A 163 8.96 -2.82 -4.69
CA HIS A 163 9.58 -4.09 -4.25
C HIS A 163 10.35 -4.79 -5.37
N GLY A 164 11.02 -4.03 -6.25
CA GLY A 164 11.75 -4.57 -7.40
C GLY A 164 10.87 -5.06 -8.56
N ARG A 165 9.52 -4.97 -8.46
CA ARG A 165 8.64 -5.50 -9.51
C ARG A 165 8.80 -4.80 -10.86
N HIS A 166 9.33 -3.58 -10.90
CA HIS A 166 9.72 -2.88 -12.13
C HIS A 166 10.76 -3.65 -12.96
N THR A 167 11.64 -4.46 -12.34
CA THR A 167 12.66 -5.24 -13.05
C THR A 167 12.12 -6.55 -13.64
N LEU A 168 10.91 -6.96 -13.24
CA LEU A 168 10.30 -8.19 -13.72
C LEU A 168 9.72 -7.99 -15.13
N LYS A 169 10.09 -8.91 -16.02
CA LYS A 169 9.54 -9.02 -17.36
C LYS A 169 8.17 -9.69 -17.30
N ASP A 170 7.40 -9.56 -18.38
CA ASP A 170 6.14 -10.27 -18.60
C ASP A 170 4.98 -9.94 -17.63
N ILE A 171 5.10 -8.89 -16.80
CA ILE A 171 3.95 -8.33 -16.10
C ILE A 171 3.19 -7.43 -17.09
N PRO A 172 1.90 -7.72 -17.38
CA PRO A 172 1.09 -6.81 -18.18
C PRO A 172 0.92 -5.49 -17.43
N ARG A 173 1.36 -4.36 -17.98
CA ARG A 173 1.22 -3.04 -17.32
C ARG A 173 0.16 -2.16 -17.95
N GLY A 174 -0.76 -2.73 -18.73
CA GLY A 174 -1.83 -1.97 -19.36
C GLY A 174 -1.32 -1.05 -20.48
N PRO A 175 -2.09 -0.01 -20.86
CA PRO A 175 -3.35 0.40 -20.24
C PRO A 175 -4.42 -0.69 -20.30
N PHE A 176 -5.27 -0.79 -19.28
CA PHE A 176 -6.31 -1.82 -19.20
C PHE A 176 -7.68 -1.25 -19.52
N PHE A 177 -8.50 -2.00 -20.26
CA PHE A 177 -9.87 -1.61 -20.61
C PHE A 177 -10.91 -2.12 -19.61
N ARG A 178 -10.53 -3.08 -18.75
CA ARG A 178 -11.43 -3.75 -17.80
C ARG A 178 -10.77 -3.84 -16.43
N GLU A 179 -11.58 -3.67 -15.38
CA GLU A 179 -11.13 -3.84 -13.99
C GLU A 179 -10.52 -5.24 -13.75
N SER A 180 -11.13 -6.28 -14.33
CA SER A 180 -10.63 -7.65 -14.19
C SER A 180 -9.21 -7.83 -14.74
N ASP A 181 -8.85 -7.14 -15.82
CA ASP A 181 -7.50 -7.25 -16.41
C ASP A 181 -6.47 -6.53 -15.55
N TYR A 182 -6.86 -5.41 -14.93
CA TYR A 182 -6.04 -4.73 -13.93
C TYR A 182 -5.80 -5.60 -12.69
N PHE A 183 -6.84 -6.22 -12.13
CA PHE A 183 -6.68 -7.12 -10.98
C PHE A 183 -5.86 -8.37 -11.32
N ARG A 184 -6.04 -8.97 -12.50
CA ARG A 184 -5.19 -10.06 -12.98
C ARG A 184 -3.74 -9.65 -13.10
N SER A 185 -3.46 -8.45 -13.61
CA SER A 185 -2.10 -7.91 -13.71
C SER A 185 -1.42 -7.81 -12.33
N LEU A 186 -2.12 -7.32 -11.30
CA LEU A 186 -1.60 -7.27 -9.93
C LEU A 186 -1.30 -8.68 -9.38
N ILE A 187 -2.15 -9.66 -9.67
CA ILE A 187 -1.90 -11.06 -9.29
C ILE A 187 -0.69 -11.61 -10.06
N SER A 188 -0.57 -11.36 -11.36
CA SER A 188 0.61 -11.77 -12.15
C SER A 188 1.90 -11.17 -11.57
N ALA A 189 1.86 -9.91 -11.14
CA ALA A 189 2.98 -9.26 -10.47
C ALA A 189 3.32 -9.93 -9.14
N LEU A 190 2.32 -10.29 -8.33
CA LEU A 190 2.50 -11.07 -7.11
C LEU A 190 3.13 -12.45 -7.40
N LEU A 191 2.59 -13.20 -8.37
CA LEU A 191 3.05 -14.55 -8.72
C LEU A 191 4.48 -14.57 -9.28
N LEU A 192 4.88 -13.55 -10.03
CA LEU A 192 6.26 -13.40 -10.50
C LEU A 192 7.18 -12.94 -9.38
N HIS A 193 6.73 -12.05 -8.49
CA HIS A 193 7.49 -11.67 -7.29
C HIS A 193 7.78 -12.91 -6.43
N ILE A 194 6.80 -13.77 -6.19
CA ILE A 194 6.95 -15.02 -5.41
C ILE A 194 8.00 -15.97 -6.00
N GLN A 195 8.24 -15.91 -7.30
CA GLN A 195 9.28 -16.73 -7.95
C GLN A 195 10.65 -16.05 -7.94
N CYS A 196 10.69 -14.73 -8.13
CA CYS A 196 11.92 -14.07 -8.54
C CYS A 196 12.49 -13.06 -7.52
N LEU A 197 11.71 -12.64 -6.53
CA LEU A 197 12.07 -11.54 -5.63
C LEU A 197 11.99 -11.98 -4.15
N PRO A 198 12.76 -11.34 -3.25
CA PRO A 198 12.69 -11.62 -1.81
C PRO A 198 11.35 -11.21 -1.20
N LEU A 199 10.82 -12.02 -0.29
CA LEU A 199 9.55 -11.73 0.40
C LEU A 199 9.71 -10.76 1.59
N GLU A 200 10.92 -10.27 1.88
CA GLU A 200 11.21 -9.30 2.94
C GLU A 200 10.73 -9.74 4.33
N HIS A 201 9.54 -9.33 4.76
CA HIS A 201 8.93 -9.64 6.06
C HIS A 201 7.64 -10.47 5.93
N HIS A 202 7.30 -10.91 4.72
CA HIS A 202 6.05 -11.57 4.41
C HIS A 202 6.14 -13.08 4.64
N ALA A 203 5.48 -13.54 5.70
CA ALA A 203 5.29 -14.95 6.00
C ALA A 203 3.79 -15.22 6.18
N PHE A 204 3.18 -15.94 5.24
CA PHE A 204 1.72 -15.99 5.13
C PHE A 204 1.06 -16.44 6.44
N PHE A 205 1.39 -17.65 6.93
CA PHE A 205 0.87 -18.18 8.20
C PHE A 205 1.56 -17.65 9.47
N ALA A 206 2.35 -16.58 9.36
CA ALA A 206 3.02 -15.94 10.48
C ALA A 206 2.94 -14.41 10.34
N PRO A 207 1.75 -13.81 10.49
CA PRO A 207 1.60 -12.36 10.41
C PRO A 207 2.46 -11.67 11.48
N VAL A 208 3.06 -10.53 11.12
CA VAL A 208 3.97 -9.79 12.01
C VAL A 208 3.16 -9.16 13.14
N PRO A 209 3.54 -9.33 14.43
CA PRO A 209 2.88 -8.68 15.55
C PRO A 209 2.64 -7.18 15.31
N VAL A 210 1.46 -6.68 15.67
CA VAL A 210 1.15 -5.24 15.60
C VAL A 210 0.93 -4.64 17.00
N PRO A 211 1.38 -3.40 17.28
CA PRO A 211 1.30 -2.82 18.62
C PRO A 211 -0.09 -2.82 19.25
N ALA A 212 -1.13 -2.59 18.45
CA ALA A 212 -2.53 -2.53 18.91
C ALA A 212 -3.07 -3.87 19.47
N GLU A 213 -2.35 -4.98 19.28
CA GLU A 213 -2.73 -6.30 19.80
C GLU A 213 -2.21 -6.58 21.21
N TYR A 214 -1.40 -5.69 21.80
CA TYR A 214 -0.70 -5.94 23.06
C TYR A 214 -0.98 -4.86 24.10
N ASN A 215 -1.00 -5.26 25.37
CA ASN A 215 -1.34 -4.37 26.50
C ASN A 215 -0.21 -3.41 26.88
N SER A 216 1.01 -3.66 26.40
CA SER A 216 2.17 -2.80 26.64
C SER A 216 3.15 -2.88 25.48
N TYR A 217 3.97 -1.84 25.33
CA TYR A 217 5.03 -1.82 24.31
C TYR A 217 6.07 -2.93 24.55
N ALA A 218 6.37 -3.28 25.80
CA ALA A 218 7.29 -4.37 26.14
C ALA A 218 6.74 -5.75 25.72
N SER A 219 5.44 -5.99 25.89
CA SER A 219 4.75 -7.20 25.43
C SER A 219 4.78 -7.29 23.90
N TYR A 220 4.49 -6.19 23.21
CA TYR A 220 4.63 -6.09 21.75
C TYR A 220 6.06 -6.41 21.27
N LEU A 221 7.09 -5.76 21.83
CA LEU A 221 8.49 -6.03 21.47
C LEU A 221 8.87 -7.48 21.70
N SER A 222 8.44 -8.07 22.83
CA SER A 222 8.69 -9.47 23.13
C SER A 222 8.02 -10.41 22.13
N ALA A 223 6.83 -10.08 21.65
CA ALA A 223 6.16 -10.83 20.58
C ALA A 223 6.89 -10.68 19.25
N THR A 224 7.34 -9.48 18.88
CA THR A 224 8.16 -9.24 17.68
C THR A 224 9.47 -10.03 17.72
N ASP A 225 10.13 -10.07 18.87
CA ASP A 225 11.33 -10.85 19.11
C ASP A 225 11.11 -12.35 18.88
N ARG A 226 10.03 -12.90 19.43
CA ARG A 226 9.64 -14.31 19.23
C ARG A 226 9.27 -14.60 17.78
N TRP A 227 8.62 -13.65 17.11
CA TRP A 227 8.30 -13.75 15.69
C TRP A 227 9.59 -13.80 14.85
N ASN A 228 10.55 -12.90 15.10
CA ASN A 228 11.85 -12.90 14.43
C ASN A 228 12.59 -14.23 14.65
N ASP A 229 12.62 -14.74 15.89
CA ASP A 229 13.22 -16.04 16.17
C ASP A 229 12.54 -17.17 15.39
N PHE A 230 11.21 -17.14 15.31
CA PHE A 230 10.42 -18.15 14.62
C PHE A 230 10.70 -18.18 13.12
N ILE A 231 10.74 -17.02 12.46
CA ILE A 231 11.00 -16.94 11.02
C ILE A 231 12.46 -17.24 10.66
N THR A 232 13.42 -16.98 11.56
CA THR A 232 14.84 -17.28 11.32
C THR A 232 15.11 -18.78 11.23
N VAL A 233 14.52 -19.59 12.12
CA VAL A 233 14.73 -21.05 12.08
C VAL A 233 14.22 -21.61 10.75
N GLY A 234 15.06 -22.28 9.97
CA GLY A 234 14.70 -22.82 8.66
C GLY A 234 14.56 -21.78 7.56
N SER A 235 15.01 -20.53 7.76
CA SER A 235 14.92 -19.45 6.76
C SER A 235 13.51 -19.30 6.17
N LYS A 236 12.48 -19.19 7.02
CA LYS A 236 11.09 -19.41 6.62
C LYS A 236 10.57 -18.43 5.56
N ILE A 237 10.99 -17.16 5.61
CA ILE A 237 10.46 -16.11 4.73
C ILE A 237 10.61 -16.50 3.25
N ASP A 238 11.84 -16.76 2.80
CA ASP A 238 12.08 -17.07 1.39
C ASP A 238 12.01 -18.56 1.06
N SER A 239 11.61 -19.41 2.02
CA SER A 239 11.47 -20.84 1.80
C SER A 239 10.42 -21.16 0.74
N SER A 240 10.65 -22.22 -0.02
CA SER A 240 9.72 -22.74 -1.02
C SER A 240 8.33 -22.98 -0.45
N LYS A 241 8.22 -23.39 0.82
CA LYS A 241 6.94 -23.56 1.53
C LYS A 241 6.16 -22.25 1.63
N ASN A 242 6.78 -21.19 2.15
CA ASN A 242 6.09 -19.90 2.32
C ASN A 242 5.76 -19.27 0.96
N ARG A 243 6.69 -19.36 -0.01
CA ARG A 243 6.43 -18.94 -1.39
C ARG A 243 5.26 -19.70 -2.02
N LEU A 244 5.15 -21.01 -1.77
CA LEU A 244 4.04 -21.82 -2.25
C LEU A 244 2.70 -21.44 -1.60
N ASP A 245 2.68 -21.08 -0.32
CA ASP A 245 1.48 -20.57 0.35
C ASP A 245 1.00 -19.25 -0.31
N TYR A 246 1.91 -18.34 -0.67
CA TYR A 246 1.55 -17.16 -1.45
C TYR A 246 1.13 -17.48 -2.89
N PHE A 247 1.70 -18.51 -3.52
CA PHE A 247 1.25 -18.97 -4.84
C PHE A 247 -0.20 -19.47 -4.79
N ILE A 248 -0.54 -20.29 -3.79
CA ILE A 248 -1.91 -20.74 -3.52
C ILE A 248 -2.83 -19.54 -3.28
N THR A 249 -2.37 -18.57 -2.48
CA THR A 249 -3.08 -17.31 -2.23
C THR A 249 -3.42 -16.60 -3.55
N GLY A 250 -2.44 -16.39 -4.43
CA GLY A 250 -2.65 -15.74 -5.72
C GLY A 250 -3.69 -16.45 -6.60
N ARG A 251 -3.68 -17.78 -6.63
CA ARG A 251 -4.68 -18.58 -7.36
C ARG A 251 -6.09 -18.44 -6.78
N LEU A 252 -6.21 -18.46 -5.46
CA LEU A 252 -7.50 -18.27 -4.79
C LEU A 252 -8.03 -16.85 -5.01
N LEU A 253 -7.15 -15.83 -4.97
CA LEU A 253 -7.50 -14.44 -5.28
C LEU A 253 -7.99 -14.27 -6.72
N GLU A 254 -7.43 -15.00 -7.68
CA GLU A 254 -7.89 -14.97 -9.07
C GLU A 254 -9.36 -15.41 -9.19
N GLY A 255 -9.76 -16.45 -8.44
CA GLY A 255 -11.15 -16.89 -8.33
C GLY A 255 -12.09 -15.86 -7.68
N MET A 256 -11.55 -14.88 -6.95
CA MET A 256 -12.34 -13.82 -6.30
C MET A 256 -12.56 -12.59 -7.20
N ILE A 257 -11.83 -12.43 -8.30
CA ILE A 257 -11.90 -11.25 -9.19
C ILE A 257 -13.34 -10.87 -9.57
N PRO A 258 -14.25 -11.79 -9.96
CA PRO A 258 -15.61 -11.42 -10.31
C PRO A 258 -16.38 -10.71 -9.19
N SER A 259 -16.03 -10.96 -7.92
CA SER A 259 -16.62 -10.26 -6.76
C SER A 259 -15.96 -8.91 -6.49
N LEU A 260 -14.74 -8.68 -6.98
CA LEU A 260 -14.02 -7.41 -6.85
C LEU A 260 -14.45 -6.39 -7.91
N THR A 261 -14.86 -6.88 -9.08
CA THR A 261 -15.27 -6.03 -10.19
C THR A 261 -16.66 -5.45 -9.98
N THR A 262 -16.79 -4.22 -10.42
CA THR A 262 -18.01 -3.43 -10.41
C THR A 262 -18.99 -3.91 -11.49
N GLU A 263 -20.29 -4.02 -11.17
CA GLU A 263 -21.32 -4.19 -12.21
C GLU A 263 -21.40 -2.92 -13.06
N LEU A 264 -20.84 -2.99 -14.28
CA LEU A 264 -20.65 -1.86 -15.20
C LEU A 264 -21.91 -0.97 -15.34
N ASN A 265 -23.10 -1.55 -15.42
CA ASN A 265 -24.33 -0.80 -15.73
C ASN A 265 -24.84 0.07 -14.57
N ALA A 266 -24.75 -0.40 -13.32
CA ALA A 266 -25.24 0.35 -12.16
C ALA A 266 -24.29 1.50 -11.77
N PHE A 267 -22.99 1.32 -12.01
CA PHE A 267 -21.99 2.32 -11.64
C PHE A 267 -21.75 3.34 -12.76
N ALA A 268 -21.78 2.94 -14.02
CA ALA A 268 -21.67 3.87 -15.15
C ALA A 268 -22.83 4.89 -15.14
N SER A 269 -24.05 4.45 -14.79
CA SER A 269 -25.19 5.37 -14.66
C SER A 269 -25.05 6.37 -13.51
N THR A 270 -24.28 6.03 -12.47
CA THR A 270 -24.05 6.90 -11.31
C THR A 270 -22.87 7.85 -11.55
N PHE A 271 -21.70 7.31 -11.91
CA PHE A 271 -20.43 8.05 -11.96
C PHE A 271 -20.00 8.48 -13.37
N GLY A 272 -20.72 8.05 -14.40
CA GLY A 272 -20.28 8.17 -15.80
C GLY A 272 -19.33 7.04 -16.21
N ASP A 273 -19.07 6.95 -17.51
CA ASP A 273 -18.19 5.93 -18.09
C ASP A 273 -16.71 6.13 -17.70
N GLY A 274 -15.91 5.07 -17.86
CA GLY A 274 -14.47 5.09 -17.66
C GLY A 274 -13.99 4.81 -16.23
N PHE A 275 -12.82 5.35 -15.88
CA PHE A 275 -12.08 5.10 -14.64
C PHE A 275 -11.53 6.41 -14.09
N PRO A 276 -11.77 6.73 -12.80
CA PRO A 276 -11.31 7.98 -12.22
C PRO A 276 -9.84 7.93 -11.80
N ILE A 277 -9.18 9.09 -11.74
CA ILE A 277 -7.83 9.24 -11.19
C ILE A 277 -7.84 9.02 -9.67
N CYS A 278 -6.83 8.32 -9.15
CA CYS A 278 -6.63 8.12 -7.70
C CYS A 278 -5.20 8.46 -7.27
N HIS A 279 -5.08 9.03 -6.07
CA HIS A 279 -3.83 9.26 -5.38
C HIS A 279 -3.44 8.01 -4.56
N PRO A 280 -2.36 7.29 -4.90
CA PRO A 280 -2.06 5.99 -4.30
C PRO A 280 -1.41 6.10 -2.91
N ASP A 281 -0.74 7.22 -2.62
CA ASP A 281 -0.09 7.47 -1.32
C ASP A 281 -0.67 8.68 -0.57
N LEU A 282 -1.97 8.66 -0.29
CA LEU A 282 -2.65 9.75 0.42
C LEU A 282 -2.35 9.70 1.94
N SER A 283 -1.07 9.84 2.30
CA SER A 283 -0.59 9.85 3.68
C SER A 283 -0.69 11.26 4.29
N ALA A 284 -0.66 11.35 5.62
CA ALA A 284 -0.67 12.62 6.34
C ALA A 284 0.55 13.50 5.99
N SER A 285 1.63 12.93 5.47
CA SER A 285 2.79 13.70 4.99
C SER A 285 2.53 14.43 3.66
N ASN A 286 1.57 13.93 2.87
CA ASN A 286 1.23 14.44 1.55
C ASN A 286 0.00 15.35 1.54
N ILE A 287 -0.66 15.49 2.70
CA ILE A 287 -1.80 16.40 2.91
C ILE A 287 -1.30 17.63 3.66
N PHE A 288 -1.36 18.80 3.04
CA PHE A 288 -1.03 20.06 3.69
C PHE A 288 -2.29 20.72 4.25
N VAL A 289 -2.17 21.27 5.44
CA VAL A 289 -3.25 21.98 6.13
C VAL A 289 -2.80 23.32 6.71
N ASP A 290 -3.74 24.25 6.84
CA ASP A 290 -3.59 25.45 7.67
C ASP A 290 -3.82 25.16 9.16
N ASP A 291 -3.77 26.20 9.99
CA ASP A 291 -3.92 26.08 11.44
C ASP A 291 -5.30 25.50 11.83
N ASP A 292 -6.34 25.80 11.06
CA ASP A 292 -7.73 25.35 11.27
C ASP A 292 -8.03 23.97 10.67
N CYS A 293 -7.03 23.23 10.18
CA CYS A 293 -7.19 21.96 9.46
C CYS A 293 -8.00 22.06 8.15
N ASN A 294 -7.99 23.21 7.47
CA ASN A 294 -8.43 23.25 6.08
C ASN A 294 -7.32 22.67 5.20
N ILE A 295 -7.65 21.80 4.25
CA ILE A 295 -6.69 21.24 3.30
C ILE A 295 -6.30 22.33 2.31
N THR A 296 -5.02 22.67 2.31
CA THR A 296 -4.45 23.73 1.48
C THR A 296 -3.71 23.20 0.25
N CYS A 297 -3.28 21.94 0.27
CA CYS A 297 -2.63 21.30 -0.86
C CYS A 297 -2.54 19.77 -0.69
N ILE A 298 -2.67 19.01 -1.78
CA ILE A 298 -2.30 17.59 -1.88
C ILE A 298 -1.09 17.48 -2.80
N ILE A 299 0.00 16.95 -2.28
CA ILE A 299 1.29 16.82 -2.98
C ILE A 299 1.64 15.35 -3.25
N ASP A 300 2.71 15.14 -4.00
CA ASP A 300 3.30 13.82 -4.27
C ASP A 300 2.36 12.84 -4.98
N TRP A 301 1.93 13.24 -6.19
CA TRP A 301 1.05 12.46 -7.05
C TRP A 301 1.82 11.36 -7.82
N ALA A 302 3.01 10.98 -7.38
CA ALA A 302 3.75 9.87 -7.96
C ALA A 302 2.90 8.58 -7.91
N PHE A 303 3.08 7.72 -8.92
CA PHE A 303 2.32 6.47 -9.11
C PHE A 303 0.80 6.65 -9.35
N SER A 304 0.30 7.89 -9.44
CA SER A 304 -1.11 8.15 -9.73
C SER A 304 -1.55 7.46 -11.01
N SER A 305 -2.72 6.85 -10.95
CA SER A 305 -3.31 6.11 -12.06
C SER A 305 -4.81 6.29 -12.03
N THR A 306 -5.45 6.10 -13.18
CA THR A 306 -6.87 5.80 -13.20
C THR A 306 -7.09 4.39 -12.65
N VAL A 307 -8.18 4.19 -11.90
CA VAL A 307 -8.43 2.96 -11.13
C VAL A 307 -9.90 2.53 -11.18
N PRO A 308 -10.23 1.28 -10.81
CA PRO A 308 -11.62 0.90 -10.51
C PRO A 308 -12.24 1.86 -9.48
N ILE A 309 -13.51 2.23 -9.65
CA ILE A 309 -14.20 3.21 -8.77
C ILE A 309 -14.17 2.78 -7.29
N ALA A 310 -14.29 1.48 -7.01
CA ALA A 310 -14.18 0.95 -5.65
C ALA A 310 -12.82 1.24 -5.00
N THR A 311 -11.74 1.39 -5.79
CA THR A 311 -10.40 1.77 -5.29
C THR A 311 -10.39 3.23 -4.85
N LEU A 312 -10.99 4.12 -5.63
CA LEU A 312 -11.08 5.55 -5.29
C LEU A 312 -11.95 5.78 -4.04
N LEU A 313 -13.05 5.02 -3.91
CA LEU A 313 -13.99 5.16 -2.79
C LEU A 313 -13.51 4.55 -1.47
N MET A 314 -12.36 3.86 -1.45
CA MET A 314 -11.76 3.37 -0.21
C MET A 314 -11.57 4.54 0.75
N THR A 315 -12.26 4.49 1.90
CA THR A 315 -12.10 5.54 2.91
C THR A 315 -10.65 5.58 3.39
N PRO A 316 -9.94 6.72 3.28
CA PRO A 316 -8.52 6.77 3.59
C PRO A 316 -8.22 6.39 5.03
N GLY A 317 -7.26 5.48 5.20
CA GLY A 317 -6.59 5.27 6.48
C GLY A 317 -5.55 6.35 6.72
N LEU A 318 -5.47 6.88 7.94
CA LEU A 318 -4.48 7.87 8.34
C LEU A 318 -3.80 7.45 9.66
N PRO A 319 -2.51 7.78 9.86
CA PRO A 319 -1.69 8.71 9.06
C PRO A 319 -1.10 8.13 7.77
N HIS A 320 -1.25 6.83 7.48
CA HIS A 320 -0.78 6.21 6.24
C HIS A 320 -1.93 5.46 5.55
N PRO A 321 -2.04 5.45 4.20
CA PRO A 321 -3.11 4.77 3.44
C PRO A 321 -3.19 3.24 3.63
N ARG A 322 -2.23 2.64 4.33
CA ARG A 322 -2.18 1.21 4.68
C ARG A 322 -2.86 0.94 6.02
N ASN A 323 -3.03 1.97 6.85
CA ASN A 323 -3.73 1.83 8.11
C ASN A 323 -5.21 1.57 7.88
N GLU A 324 -5.82 0.87 8.83
CA GLU A 324 -7.26 0.71 8.85
C GLU A 324 -7.93 2.02 9.29
N THR A 325 -9.08 2.32 8.70
CA THR A 325 -9.83 3.54 9.00
C THR A 325 -10.58 3.39 10.31
N GLU A 326 -10.43 4.36 11.22
CA GLU A 326 -11.24 4.42 12.44
C GLU A 326 -12.74 4.45 12.10
N PRO A 327 -13.59 3.59 12.71
CA PRO A 327 -15.01 3.53 12.37
C PRO A 327 -15.74 4.87 12.48
N SER A 328 -15.37 5.72 13.44
CA SER A 328 -15.93 7.06 13.64
C SER A 328 -15.59 8.08 12.54
N LEU A 329 -14.67 7.74 11.65
CA LEU A 329 -14.18 8.59 10.55
C LEU A 329 -14.73 8.18 9.18
N ILE A 330 -15.38 7.01 9.08
CA ILE A 330 -16.01 6.53 7.84
C ILE A 330 -17.17 7.44 7.44
N SER A 331 -18.09 7.74 8.37
CA SER A 331 -19.26 8.55 8.03
C SER A 331 -18.93 10.00 7.64
N PRO A 332 -18.01 10.74 8.29
CA PRO A 332 -17.58 12.05 7.82
C PRO A 332 -17.03 12.06 6.40
N PHE A 333 -16.18 11.08 6.04
CA PHE A 333 -15.64 10.97 4.68
C PHE A 333 -16.74 10.73 3.65
N ARG A 334 -17.61 9.74 3.90
CA ARG A 334 -18.72 9.42 3.00
C ARG A 334 -19.71 10.57 2.87
N ALA A 335 -19.96 11.31 3.95
CA ALA A 335 -20.77 12.53 3.92
C ALA A 335 -20.13 13.59 3.03
N GLY A 336 -18.84 13.91 3.23
CA GLY A 336 -18.14 14.87 2.37
C GLY A 336 -18.15 14.51 0.89
N PHE A 337 -18.00 13.22 0.57
CA PHE A 337 -18.14 12.73 -0.80
C PHE A 337 -19.57 12.92 -1.32
N THR A 338 -20.57 12.43 -0.58
CA THR A 338 -21.97 12.42 -1.01
C THR A 338 -22.54 13.84 -1.15
N ASP A 339 -22.24 14.73 -0.20
CA ASP A 339 -22.73 16.10 -0.19
C ASP A 339 -22.21 16.88 -1.41
N HIS A 340 -20.95 16.65 -1.80
CA HIS A 340 -20.36 17.30 -2.97
C HIS A 340 -20.82 16.66 -4.28
N PHE A 341 -20.89 15.33 -4.34
CA PHE A 341 -21.29 14.58 -5.53
C PHE A 341 -22.74 14.88 -5.94
N ASN A 342 -23.63 14.99 -4.96
CA ASN A 342 -25.05 15.17 -5.21
C ASN A 342 -25.46 16.62 -5.48
N TRP A 343 -24.54 17.58 -5.32
CA TRP A 343 -24.83 19.01 -5.43
C TRP A 343 -25.41 19.38 -6.80
N GLU A 344 -24.96 18.74 -7.89
CA GLU A 344 -25.36 19.13 -9.25
C GLU A 344 -26.52 18.30 -9.84
N ASP A 345 -26.65 17.00 -9.49
CA ASP A 345 -27.51 16.07 -10.25
C ASP A 345 -28.49 15.21 -9.40
N SER A 346 -28.53 15.35 -8.06
CA SER A 346 -29.38 14.50 -7.18
C SER A 346 -29.20 12.98 -7.35
N LYS A 347 -28.04 12.51 -7.83
CA LYS A 347 -27.74 11.09 -8.01
C LYS A 347 -27.50 10.42 -6.66
N MET A 348 -28.14 9.28 -6.39
CA MET A 348 -27.82 8.49 -5.19
C MET A 348 -26.65 7.55 -5.47
N ILE A 349 -25.66 7.56 -4.58
CA ILE A 349 -24.55 6.59 -4.63
C ILE A 349 -25.09 5.22 -4.17
N PRO A 350 -25.00 4.17 -5.01
CA PRO A 350 -25.44 2.83 -4.63
C PRO A 350 -24.69 2.33 -3.39
N LEU A 351 -25.39 1.70 -2.45
CA LEU A 351 -24.77 1.12 -1.25
C LEU A 351 -23.68 0.10 -1.61
N ALA A 352 -23.90 -0.67 -2.69
CA ALA A 352 -22.95 -1.63 -3.24
C ALA A 352 -21.59 -1.00 -3.59
N SER A 353 -21.54 0.29 -3.94
CA SER A 353 -20.30 1.01 -4.20
C SER A 353 -19.41 1.07 -2.97
N TRP A 354 -20.00 1.29 -1.80
CA TRP A 354 -19.29 1.30 -0.53
C TRP A 354 -18.92 -0.10 -0.04
N GLU A 355 -19.78 -1.09 -0.28
CA GLU A 355 -19.53 -2.49 0.10
C GLU A 355 -18.35 -3.10 -0.66
N ALA A 356 -18.18 -2.74 -1.93
CA ALA A 356 -17.05 -3.20 -2.74
C ALA A 356 -15.69 -2.72 -2.20
N THR A 357 -15.65 -1.55 -1.55
CA THR A 357 -14.39 -0.93 -1.08
C THR A 357 -13.61 -1.82 -0.12
N ARG A 358 -14.28 -2.56 0.79
CA ARG A 358 -13.57 -3.43 1.75
C ARG A 358 -12.91 -4.61 1.05
N LYS A 359 -13.58 -5.22 0.06
CA LYS A 359 -13.01 -6.32 -0.73
C LYS A 359 -11.77 -5.86 -1.50
N VAL A 360 -11.87 -4.72 -2.18
CA VAL A 360 -10.73 -4.14 -2.93
C VAL A 360 -9.61 -3.71 -1.99
N TRP A 361 -9.92 -3.15 -0.82
CA TRP A 361 -8.93 -2.80 0.20
C TRP A 361 -8.14 -4.04 0.64
N LEU A 362 -8.82 -5.12 1.05
CA LEU A 362 -8.15 -6.36 1.47
C LEU A 362 -7.34 -7.00 0.32
N PHE A 363 -7.90 -7.03 -0.89
CA PHE A 363 -7.23 -7.56 -2.06
C PHE A 363 -5.93 -6.80 -2.36
N THR A 364 -6.00 -5.47 -2.40
CA THR A 364 -4.82 -4.62 -2.68
C THR A 364 -3.74 -4.79 -1.62
N ARG A 365 -4.10 -5.00 -0.35
CA ARG A 365 -3.12 -5.28 0.70
C ARG A 365 -2.26 -6.52 0.42
N LEU A 366 -2.92 -7.58 -0.05
CA LEU A 366 -2.30 -8.86 -0.36
C LEU A 366 -1.43 -8.78 -1.62
N VAL A 367 -1.99 -8.29 -2.72
CA VAL A 367 -1.26 -8.31 -4.00
C VAL A 367 -0.13 -7.29 -4.05
N ASN A 368 -0.20 -6.19 -3.29
CA ASN A 368 0.84 -5.17 -3.28
C ASN A 368 1.98 -5.45 -2.29
N PHE A 369 1.82 -6.41 -1.36
CA PHE A 369 2.72 -6.58 -0.21
C PHE A 369 2.91 -5.28 0.60
N ASP A 370 1.79 -4.59 0.85
CA ASP A 370 1.81 -3.31 1.55
C ASP A 370 1.19 -3.38 2.97
N ALA A 371 0.96 -4.59 3.49
CA ALA A 371 0.62 -4.84 4.89
C ALA A 371 1.28 -6.13 5.42
N LEU A 372 1.38 -6.27 6.75
CA LEU A 372 2.09 -7.38 7.41
C LEU A 372 1.17 -8.43 8.06
N GLN A 373 -0.12 -8.36 7.71
CA GLN A 373 -1.20 -9.15 8.32
C GLN A 373 -1.89 -10.02 7.25
N ASP A 374 -1.13 -10.53 6.30
CA ASP A 374 -1.63 -11.17 5.07
C ASP A 374 -2.61 -12.31 5.32
N TYR A 375 -2.32 -13.22 6.25
CA TYR A 375 -3.26 -14.27 6.62
C TYR A 375 -4.62 -13.73 7.08
N ASN A 376 -4.61 -12.68 7.91
CA ASN A 376 -5.84 -12.08 8.43
C ASN A 376 -6.62 -11.37 7.33
N HIS A 377 -5.93 -10.61 6.46
CA HIS A 377 -6.56 -9.95 5.31
C HIS A 377 -7.17 -10.96 4.32
N PHE A 378 -6.45 -12.04 4.02
CA PHE A 378 -6.95 -13.11 3.15
C PHE A 378 -8.15 -13.80 3.77
N THR A 379 -8.07 -14.14 5.07
CA THR A 379 -9.15 -14.80 5.82
C THR A 379 -10.43 -13.98 5.75
N GLU A 380 -10.34 -12.66 5.99
CA GLU A 380 -11.50 -11.77 5.92
C GLU A 380 -12.02 -11.64 4.49
N LEU A 381 -11.15 -11.46 3.50
CA LEU A 381 -11.55 -11.33 2.11
C LEU A 381 -12.30 -12.57 1.63
N TYR A 382 -11.77 -13.75 1.94
CA TYR A 382 -12.39 -15.03 1.61
C TYR A 382 -13.79 -15.13 2.24
N ALA A 383 -13.93 -14.76 3.52
CA ALA A 383 -15.22 -14.77 4.23
C ALA A 383 -16.26 -13.88 3.55
N ILE A 384 -15.86 -12.65 3.16
CA ILE A 384 -16.75 -11.67 2.54
C ILE A 384 -17.15 -12.12 1.13
N VAL A 385 -16.20 -12.62 0.33
CA VAL A 385 -16.45 -13.01 -1.07
C VAL A 385 -17.39 -14.21 -1.15
N TYR A 386 -17.16 -15.24 -0.33
CA TYR A 386 -17.95 -16.47 -0.39
C TYR A 386 -19.14 -16.50 0.58
N LYS A 387 -19.34 -15.45 1.39
CA LYS A 387 -20.41 -15.33 2.39
C LYS A 387 -20.47 -16.51 3.36
N GLN A 388 -19.32 -17.11 3.66
CA GLN A 388 -19.21 -18.26 4.57
C GLN A 388 -18.61 -17.81 5.90
N ARG A 389 -19.09 -18.39 7.01
CA ARG A 389 -18.31 -18.36 8.25
C ARG A 389 -17.05 -19.19 8.01
N VAL A 390 -15.90 -18.54 8.04
CA VAL A 390 -14.60 -19.20 7.89
C VAL A 390 -14.50 -20.33 8.90
N THR A 391 -14.27 -21.56 8.44
CA THR A 391 -14.14 -22.71 9.34
C THR A 391 -12.71 -23.24 9.45
N ASP A 392 -11.87 -23.20 8.41
CA ASP A 392 -10.44 -23.56 8.51
C ASP A 392 -9.63 -23.14 7.25
N ILE A 393 -8.95 -21.97 7.27
CA ILE A 393 -8.08 -21.52 6.16
C ILE A 393 -6.89 -22.46 5.92
N PRO A 394 -6.17 -22.94 6.95
CA PRO A 394 -5.17 -23.99 6.77
C PRO A 394 -5.68 -25.26 6.04
N ALA A 395 -6.92 -25.70 6.30
CA ALA A 395 -7.53 -26.82 5.57
C ALA A 395 -7.75 -26.49 4.09
N LEU A 396 -8.31 -25.33 3.80
CA LEU A 396 -8.48 -24.84 2.44
C LEU A 396 -7.14 -24.87 1.67
N PHE A 397 -6.05 -24.42 2.29
CA PHE A 397 -4.73 -24.43 1.65
C PHE A 397 -4.25 -25.86 1.39
N ARG A 398 -4.41 -26.78 2.35
CA ARG A 398 -4.05 -28.20 2.17
C ARG A 398 -4.76 -28.83 0.98
N GLU A 399 -6.03 -28.52 0.77
CA GLU A 399 -6.80 -29.01 -0.37
C GLU A 399 -6.21 -28.56 -1.72
N GLN A 400 -5.48 -27.45 -1.76
CA GLN A 400 -4.83 -26.97 -2.98
C GLN A 400 -3.54 -27.72 -3.31
N TYR A 401 -2.90 -28.42 -2.37
CA TYR A 401 -1.61 -29.09 -2.60
C TYR A 401 -1.70 -30.28 -3.58
N VAL A 402 -2.90 -30.83 -3.81
CA VAL A 402 -3.10 -31.92 -4.78
C VAL A 402 -3.20 -31.42 -6.23
N GLU A 403 -3.35 -30.11 -6.43
CA GLU A 403 -3.45 -29.51 -7.76
C GLU A 403 -2.12 -29.62 -8.52
N THR A 404 -2.17 -30.08 -9.78
CA THR A 404 -0.98 -30.28 -10.62
C THR A 404 -0.12 -29.01 -10.74
N ALA A 405 -0.77 -27.85 -10.87
CA ALA A 405 -0.05 -26.58 -10.96
C ALA A 405 0.68 -26.21 -9.65
N VAL A 406 0.10 -26.55 -8.48
CA VAL A 406 0.75 -26.32 -7.17
C VAL A 406 1.93 -27.27 -7.00
N SER A 407 1.78 -28.54 -7.36
CA SER A 407 2.87 -29.52 -7.35
C SER A 407 4.05 -29.13 -8.25
N ASN A 408 3.76 -28.62 -9.45
CA ASN A 408 4.79 -28.13 -10.37
C ASN A 408 5.50 -26.90 -9.82
N MET A 409 4.75 -25.93 -9.28
CA MET A 409 5.34 -24.74 -8.69
C MET A 409 6.20 -25.07 -7.46
N ALA A 410 5.78 -26.02 -6.62
CA ALA A 410 6.56 -26.48 -5.47
C ALA A 410 7.96 -26.98 -5.89
N LYS A 411 8.06 -27.67 -7.03
CA LYS A 411 9.36 -28.14 -7.57
C LYS A 411 10.23 -26.99 -8.07
N ILE A 412 9.62 -25.98 -8.70
CA ILE A 412 10.34 -24.78 -9.18
C ILE A 412 10.92 -24.04 -7.97
N LEU A 413 10.08 -23.73 -6.98
CA LEU A 413 10.49 -22.96 -5.79
C LEU A 413 11.51 -23.69 -4.93
N ALA A 414 11.43 -25.03 -4.83
CA ALA A 414 12.40 -25.82 -4.07
C ALA A 414 13.81 -25.83 -4.68
N ALA A 415 13.98 -25.45 -5.95
CA ALA A 415 15.30 -25.36 -6.58
C ALA A 415 16.12 -24.17 -6.04
N ASP A 416 15.45 -23.14 -5.53
CA ASP A 416 16.06 -21.92 -4.99
C ASP A 416 16.18 -21.95 -3.45
N ASP A 417 15.76 -23.05 -2.80
CA ASP A 417 15.90 -23.20 -1.35
C ASP A 417 17.38 -23.21 -0.94
N GLN A 418 17.68 -22.51 0.15
CA GLN A 418 19.01 -22.53 0.76
C GLN A 418 19.38 -23.95 1.20
N THR A 419 20.67 -24.28 1.10
CA THR A 419 21.13 -25.58 1.57
C THR A 419 20.98 -25.70 3.09
N PRO A 420 20.85 -26.91 3.65
CA PRO A 420 20.81 -27.09 5.11
C PRO A 420 22.03 -26.50 5.84
N SER A 421 23.18 -26.43 5.17
CA SER A 421 24.40 -25.81 5.70
C SER A 421 24.29 -24.28 5.78
N ASP A 422 23.72 -23.65 4.75
CA ASP A 422 23.53 -22.20 4.72
C ASP A 422 22.45 -21.76 5.72
N ILE A 423 21.33 -22.50 5.79
CA ILE A 423 20.29 -22.30 6.82
C ILE A 423 20.91 -22.38 8.21
N LYS A 424 21.69 -23.44 8.49
CA LYS A 424 22.34 -23.60 9.79
C LYS A 424 23.29 -22.45 10.09
N ARG A 425 24.06 -21.98 9.10
CA ARG A 425 24.96 -20.83 9.27
C ARG A 425 24.18 -19.55 9.62
N GLY A 426 23.04 -19.31 8.96
CA GLY A 426 22.16 -18.18 9.26
C GLY A 426 21.56 -18.25 10.66
N GLU A 427 21.08 -19.44 11.07
CA GLU A 427 20.60 -19.69 12.42
C GLU A 427 21.70 -19.46 13.46
N ASP A 428 22.89 -20.04 13.28
CA ASP A 428 24.02 -19.89 14.21
C ASP A 428 24.43 -18.41 14.33
N ALA A 429 24.48 -17.67 13.21
CA ALA A 429 24.80 -16.24 13.21
C ALA A 429 23.77 -15.42 14.01
N TYR A 430 22.48 -15.64 13.80
CA TYR A 430 21.42 -14.92 14.53
C TYR A 430 21.36 -15.33 16.02
N PHE A 431 21.32 -16.63 16.31
CA PHE A 431 21.15 -17.16 17.67
C PHE A 431 22.40 -17.04 18.55
N SER A 432 23.58 -16.82 17.97
CA SER A 432 24.76 -16.42 18.75
C SER A 432 24.56 -15.09 19.48
N ASN A 433 23.73 -14.19 18.94
CA ASN A 433 23.43 -12.88 19.52
C ASN A 433 22.24 -12.91 20.49
N VAL A 434 21.20 -13.70 20.20
CA VAL A 434 19.96 -13.71 21.01
C VAL A 434 19.91 -14.84 22.07
N GLY A 435 20.77 -15.86 21.95
CA GLY A 435 20.96 -16.89 22.98
C GLY A 435 20.24 -18.23 22.74
N LEU A 436 20.76 -19.28 23.40
CA LEU A 436 20.35 -20.68 23.20
C LEU A 436 18.91 -20.99 23.63
N GLN A 437 18.39 -20.28 24.64
CA GLN A 437 17.02 -20.52 25.12
C GLN A 437 15.98 -20.10 24.09
N ARG A 438 16.15 -18.92 23.47
CA ARG A 438 15.33 -18.42 22.36
C ARG A 438 15.40 -19.36 21.16
N HIS A 439 16.60 -19.86 20.84
CA HIS A 439 16.80 -20.86 19.80
C HIS A 439 16.00 -22.15 20.06
N ALA A 440 16.12 -22.71 21.27
CA ALA A 440 15.42 -23.94 21.64
C ALA A 440 13.89 -23.79 21.59
N LEU A 441 13.36 -22.64 22.04
CA LEU A 441 11.94 -22.33 21.94
C LEU A 441 11.49 -22.26 20.48
N SER A 442 12.20 -21.52 19.62
CA SER A 442 11.86 -21.38 18.20
C SER A 442 11.90 -22.72 17.44
N ARG A 443 12.87 -23.60 17.75
CA ARG A 443 12.89 -24.97 17.18
C ARG A 443 11.68 -25.80 17.61
N LYS A 444 11.25 -25.71 18.87
CA LYS A 444 10.03 -26.39 19.34
C LYS A 444 8.78 -25.86 18.62
N LEU A 445 8.67 -24.54 18.45
CA LEU A 445 7.58 -23.93 17.68
C LEU A 445 7.58 -24.39 16.22
N THR A 446 8.77 -24.52 15.62
CA THR A 446 8.91 -25.01 14.24
C THR A 446 8.43 -26.46 14.10
N ILE A 447 8.74 -27.32 15.08
CA ILE A 447 8.23 -28.71 15.12
C ILE A 447 6.70 -28.71 15.30
N ALA A 448 6.18 -27.88 16.21
CA ALA A 448 4.73 -27.75 16.42
C ALA A 448 4.01 -27.28 15.14
N ALA A 449 4.60 -26.33 14.41
CA ALA A 449 4.08 -25.84 13.14
C ALA A 449 4.08 -26.91 12.04
N ALA A 450 5.07 -27.81 12.04
CA ALA A 450 5.11 -28.93 11.09
C ALA A 450 4.06 -30.01 11.38
N LEU A 451 3.72 -30.22 12.66
CA LEU A 451 2.75 -31.24 13.09
C LEU A 451 1.31 -30.72 13.12
N GLY A 452 1.13 -29.42 13.37
CA GLY A 452 -0.17 -28.78 13.58
C GLY A 452 -0.91 -28.50 12.28
N ARG A 453 -2.08 -29.12 12.09
CA ARG A 453 -2.95 -28.85 10.93
C ARG A 453 -3.54 -27.43 10.91
N GLY A 454 -3.68 -26.78 12.06
CA GLY A 454 -4.25 -25.42 12.14
C GLY A 454 -3.25 -24.36 12.58
N PHE A 455 -1.94 -24.62 12.45
CA PHE A 455 -0.94 -23.75 13.05
C PHE A 455 -0.82 -22.42 12.31
N VAL A 456 -1.00 -21.33 13.05
CA VAL A 456 -0.75 -19.95 12.60
C VAL A 456 0.02 -19.27 13.72
N ALA A 457 1.15 -18.65 13.38
CA ALA A 457 1.98 -17.92 14.33
C ALA A 457 1.47 -16.48 14.51
N ASP A 458 0.22 -16.35 14.96
CA ASP A 458 -0.49 -15.08 15.15
C ASP A 458 -0.42 -14.58 16.61
N ARG A 459 -1.10 -13.46 16.88
CA ARG A 459 -1.21 -12.87 18.22
C ARG A 459 -1.62 -13.86 19.32
N LYS A 460 -2.46 -14.87 19.00
CA LYS A 460 -2.94 -15.83 20.00
C LYS A 460 -1.79 -16.69 20.50
N LEU A 461 -0.92 -17.13 19.59
CA LEU A 461 0.29 -17.87 19.95
C LEU A 461 1.19 -17.02 20.84
N TRP A 462 1.45 -15.76 20.46
CA TRP A 462 2.38 -14.91 21.18
C TRP A 462 1.89 -14.56 22.59
N HIS A 463 0.59 -14.26 22.75
CA HIS A 463 -0.05 -14.09 24.06
C HIS A 463 -0.01 -15.36 24.90
N TRP A 464 -0.23 -16.53 24.30
CA TRP A 464 -0.15 -17.80 25.01
C TRP A 464 1.27 -18.07 25.55
N ILE A 465 2.31 -17.81 24.74
CA ILE A 465 3.70 -17.96 25.18
C ILE A 465 4.05 -16.94 26.28
N GLU A 466 3.62 -15.69 26.14
CA GLU A 466 3.86 -14.68 27.18
C GLU A 466 3.26 -15.11 28.52
N ASN A 467 2.00 -15.56 28.53
CA ASN A 467 1.34 -16.04 29.74
C ASN A 467 1.95 -17.33 30.32
N ALA A 468 2.58 -18.16 29.49
CA ALA A 468 3.25 -19.38 29.95
C ALA A 468 4.66 -19.13 30.52
N LEU A 469 5.24 -17.95 30.24
CA LEU A 469 6.57 -17.54 30.71
C LEU A 469 6.53 -16.52 31.85
N ALA A 470 5.37 -15.88 32.08
CA ALA A 470 5.08 -15.05 33.24
C ALA A 470 4.85 -15.92 34.48
#